data_AF-A0A1U7NZ58-F1
#
_entry.id   AF-A0A1U7NZ58-F1
#
_cell.length_a   1.000
_cell.length_b   1.000
_cell.length_c   1.000
_cell.angle_alpha   90.00
_cell.angle_beta   90.00
_cell.angle_gamma   90.00
#
_symmetry.space_group_name_H-M   'P 1'
#
loop_
_entity.id
_entity.type
_entity.pdbx_description
1 polymer ?
#
loop_
_entity_poly.entity_id
_entity_poly.type
_entity_poly.pdbx_seq_one_letter_code
_entity_poly.pdbx_strand_id
1 'polypeptide(L)'
;MKGADHLFPLCVPPRHPHLPELTRALELLRAAQVPVPAYILPMGVRTEPSDRGLQGLFDPDALWAGARVMDRARRPALTALHEIGHALDFLVLGEGVEYASVRGGLERPWAAWNAAVGATATVMALRSQRDGTTDTATFAAYLLELPELFARAFAQWVIHVGGTLGERAALNDRDQHINGVLTQQWPEAEFVTLVPHLRALLGLKRSSP
;
A
#
# COMPACT_ATOMS: atom_id res chain seq x y z
N MET A 1 11.04 28.75 4.04
CA MET A 1 11.10 27.28 4.20
C MET A 1 11.65 26.71 2.91
N LYS A 2 12.90 26.22 2.91
CA LYS A 2 13.52 25.53 1.77
C LYS A 2 12.91 24.13 1.66
N GLY A 3 12.69 23.68 0.41
CA GLY A 3 11.76 22.62 0.02
C GLY A 3 11.89 21.33 0.81
N ALA A 4 10.75 20.75 1.17
CA ALA A 4 10.69 19.36 1.58
C ALA A 4 11.00 18.51 0.34
N ASP A 5 12.01 17.66 0.40
CA ASP A 5 12.22 16.65 -0.62
C ASP A 5 11.12 15.59 -0.46
N HIS A 6 10.15 15.63 -1.38
CA HIS A 6 8.79 15.11 -1.19
C HIS A 6 8.60 13.60 -1.39
N LEU A 7 9.64 12.77 -1.24
CA LEU A 7 9.51 11.34 -1.58
C LEU A 7 10.36 10.49 -0.67
N PHE A 8 10.01 9.20 -0.62
CA PHE A 8 10.98 8.16 -0.35
C PHE A 8 11.86 8.00 -1.59
N PRO A 9 13.15 8.39 -1.58
CA PRO A 9 14.02 8.09 -2.72
C PRO A 9 14.16 6.58 -2.87
N LEU A 10 13.42 6.01 -3.84
CA LEU A 10 13.56 4.60 -4.20
C LEU A 10 14.91 4.42 -4.90
N CYS A 11 15.84 3.76 -4.22
CA CYS A 11 17.08 3.34 -4.83
C CYS A 11 16.81 2.07 -5.66
N VAL A 12 16.57 2.23 -6.96
CA VAL A 12 16.43 1.10 -7.90
C VAL A 12 17.79 0.82 -8.56
N PRO A 13 18.33 -0.41 -8.50
CA PRO A 13 19.56 -0.76 -9.22
C PRO A 13 19.44 -0.47 -10.73
N PRO A 14 20.46 0.10 -11.41
CA PRO A 14 20.38 0.48 -12.83
C PRO A 14 20.11 -0.66 -13.82
N ARG A 15 20.23 -1.92 -13.39
CA ARG A 15 20.04 -3.12 -14.22
C ARG A 15 18.89 -4.00 -13.73
N HIS A 16 17.93 -3.40 -13.04
CA HIS A 16 16.80 -4.13 -12.49
C HIS A 16 15.85 -4.64 -13.59
N PRO A 17 15.37 -5.91 -13.54
CA PRO A 17 14.48 -6.45 -14.58
C PRO A 17 13.16 -5.68 -14.70
N HIS A 18 12.68 -5.12 -13.59
CA HIS A 18 11.46 -4.28 -13.50
C HIS A 18 11.76 -2.77 -13.36
N LEU A 19 12.89 -2.31 -13.88
CA LEU A 19 13.27 -0.89 -13.75
C LEU A 19 12.16 0.07 -14.27
N PRO A 20 11.51 -0.18 -15.43
CA PRO A 20 10.43 0.68 -15.91
C PRO A 20 9.25 0.77 -14.94
N GLU A 21 8.82 -0.36 -14.38
CA GLU A 21 7.68 -0.46 -13.48
C GLU A 21 7.97 0.21 -12.13
N LEU A 22 9.18 0.04 -11.59
CA LEU A 22 9.59 0.72 -10.36
C LEU A 22 9.76 2.23 -10.57
N THR A 23 10.24 2.63 -11.75
CA THR A 23 10.26 4.05 -12.16
C THR A 23 8.85 4.60 -12.26
N ARG A 24 7.90 3.82 -12.78
CA ARG A 24 6.50 4.23 -12.83
C ARG A 24 5.89 4.40 -11.44
N ALA A 25 6.18 3.50 -10.49
CA ALA A 25 5.75 3.65 -9.09
C ALA A 25 6.26 4.96 -8.47
N LEU A 26 7.53 5.33 -8.75
CA LEU A 26 8.09 6.62 -8.33
C LEU A 26 7.30 7.80 -8.88
N GLU A 27 7.03 7.81 -10.18
CA GLU A 27 6.26 8.87 -10.84
C GLU A 27 4.87 9.04 -10.22
N LEU A 28 4.18 7.92 -9.95
CA LEU A 28 2.88 7.92 -9.31
C LEU A 28 2.94 8.51 -7.89
N LEU A 29 3.96 8.15 -7.10
CA LEU A 29 4.19 8.75 -5.78
C LEU A 29 4.44 10.25 -5.85
N ARG A 30 5.21 10.70 -6.86
CA ARG A 30 5.45 12.15 -7.09
C ARG A 30 4.13 12.87 -7.35
N ALA A 31 3.29 12.30 -8.21
CA ALA A 31 1.99 12.87 -8.55
C ALA A 31 1.04 12.91 -7.34
N ALA A 32 1.12 11.92 -6.45
CA ALA A 32 0.32 11.85 -5.23
C ALA A 32 0.72 12.87 -4.16
N GLN A 33 1.91 13.48 -4.25
CA GLN A 33 2.43 14.50 -3.32
C GLN A 33 2.36 14.07 -1.85
N VAL A 34 2.72 12.82 -1.56
CA VAL A 34 2.69 12.27 -0.20
C VAL A 34 3.74 12.99 0.66
N PRO A 35 3.36 13.62 1.78
CA PRO A 35 4.31 14.27 2.65
C PRO A 35 5.16 13.22 3.37
N VAL A 36 6.46 13.21 3.11
CA VAL A 36 7.45 12.42 3.85
C VAL A 36 8.34 13.39 4.64
N PRO A 37 8.45 13.23 5.98
CA PRO A 37 9.35 14.06 6.77
C PRO A 37 10.81 13.89 6.33
N ALA A 38 11.58 14.99 6.33
CA ALA A 38 12.97 15.00 5.85
C ALA A 38 13.94 14.13 6.67
N TYR A 39 13.55 13.70 7.89
CA TYR A 39 14.36 12.80 8.71
C TYR A 39 14.20 11.32 8.31
N ILE A 40 13.22 11.00 7.47
CA ILE A 40 13.02 9.64 6.98
C ILE A 40 14.05 9.36 5.90
N LEU A 41 14.87 8.33 6.13
CA LEU A 41 15.90 7.93 5.19
C LEU A 41 15.30 7.48 3.85
N PRO A 42 16.06 7.63 2.74
CA PRO A 42 15.76 6.96 1.48
C PRO A 42 15.37 5.50 1.66
N MET A 43 14.18 5.12 1.20
CA MET A 43 13.82 3.71 1.15
C MET A 43 14.39 3.06 -0.09
N GLY A 44 15.31 2.12 0.07
CA GLY A 44 15.76 1.32 -1.07
C GLY A 44 14.63 0.43 -1.59
N VAL A 45 14.52 0.30 -2.92
CA VAL A 45 13.76 -0.82 -3.52
C VAL A 45 14.74 -1.84 -4.05
N ARG A 46 14.74 -3.02 -3.44
CA ARG A 46 15.61 -4.11 -3.87
C ARG A 46 14.79 -5.25 -4.44
N THR A 47 15.35 -5.89 -5.45
CA THR A 47 14.95 -7.25 -5.82
C THR A 47 15.75 -8.26 -5.04
N GLU A 48 15.02 -9.23 -4.53
CA GLU A 48 15.58 -10.47 -4.04
C GLU A 48 14.99 -11.61 -4.90
N PRO A 49 15.79 -12.62 -5.28
CA PRO A 49 15.25 -13.85 -5.81
C PRO A 49 14.30 -14.43 -4.77
N SER A 50 13.06 -14.72 -5.17
CA SER A 50 12.08 -15.35 -4.27
C SER A 50 11.86 -16.81 -4.67
N ASP A 51 12.18 -17.71 -3.75
CA ASP A 51 11.85 -19.13 -3.79
C ASP A 51 10.48 -19.44 -3.14
N ARG A 52 9.88 -18.47 -2.44
CA ARG A 52 8.67 -18.66 -1.60
C ARG A 52 7.38 -18.07 -2.16
N GLY A 53 7.37 -17.60 -3.41
CA GLY A 53 6.17 -17.05 -4.04
C GLY A 53 5.73 -15.66 -3.54
N LEU A 54 6.48 -15.06 -2.61
CA LEU A 54 6.28 -13.68 -2.17
C LEU A 54 6.41 -12.72 -3.35
N GLN A 55 5.60 -11.68 -3.35
CA GLN A 55 5.63 -10.62 -4.36
C GLN A 55 6.49 -9.43 -3.89
N GLY A 56 6.41 -9.09 -2.61
CA GLY A 56 7.17 -8.03 -1.96
C GLY A 56 7.32 -8.28 -0.46
N LEU A 57 8.09 -7.42 0.21
CA LEU A 57 8.26 -7.43 1.66
C LEU A 57 8.76 -6.07 2.15
N PHE A 58 8.04 -5.46 3.08
CA PHE A 58 8.60 -4.48 4.01
C PHE A 58 9.02 -5.19 5.30
N ASP A 59 10.24 -4.91 5.75
CA ASP A 59 10.81 -5.48 6.97
C ASP A 59 11.25 -4.34 7.90
N PRO A 60 10.53 -4.08 9.00
CA PRO A 60 10.84 -2.98 9.92
C PRO A 60 12.15 -3.20 10.68
N ASP A 61 12.61 -4.44 10.82
CA ASP A 61 13.82 -4.81 11.55
C ASP A 61 15.06 -4.91 10.64
N ALA A 62 14.88 -4.74 9.33
CA ALA A 62 15.99 -4.76 8.40
C ALA A 62 16.98 -3.63 8.70
N LEU A 63 18.27 -3.95 8.62
CA LEU A 63 19.39 -3.00 8.69
C LEU A 63 19.25 -1.79 7.74
N TRP A 64 18.38 -1.91 6.74
CA TRP A 64 17.99 -0.86 5.82
C TRP A 64 16.46 -0.81 5.77
N ALA A 65 15.88 0.32 6.14
CA ALA A 65 14.46 0.57 5.96
C ALA A 65 14.15 0.60 4.45
N GLY A 66 13.36 -0.34 3.95
CA GLY A 66 13.03 -0.37 2.53
C GLY A 66 12.00 -1.41 2.12
N ALA A 67 11.41 -1.14 0.96
CA ALA A 67 10.48 -2.03 0.29
C ALA A 67 11.24 -3.03 -0.59
N ARG A 68 11.03 -4.33 -0.41
CA ARG A 68 11.53 -5.36 -1.32
C ARG A 68 10.44 -5.69 -2.33
N VAL A 69 10.80 -5.75 -3.60
CA VAL A 69 9.93 -6.26 -4.66
C VAL A 69 10.61 -7.44 -5.28
N MET A 70 9.98 -8.61 -5.29
CA MET A 70 10.62 -9.83 -5.78
C MET A 70 10.76 -9.80 -7.31
N ASP A 71 11.76 -10.50 -7.83
CA ASP A 71 12.08 -10.54 -9.27
C ASP A 71 10.96 -11.16 -10.13
N ARG A 72 10.11 -11.98 -9.51
CA ARG A 72 8.94 -12.61 -10.12
C ARG A 72 7.63 -11.94 -9.74
N ALA A 73 7.67 -10.71 -9.22
CA ALA A 73 6.47 -9.96 -8.93
C ALA A 73 5.62 -9.79 -10.21
N ARG A 74 4.35 -10.21 -10.15
CA ARG A 74 3.40 -10.11 -11.28
C ARG A 74 3.07 -8.65 -11.61
N ARG A 75 3.06 -7.79 -10.57
CA ARG A 75 2.75 -6.36 -10.68
C ARG A 75 3.76 -5.53 -9.88
N PRO A 76 5.03 -5.44 -10.33
CA PRO A 76 6.11 -4.86 -9.55
C PRO A 76 5.82 -3.44 -9.06
N ALA A 77 5.19 -2.60 -9.91
CA ALA A 77 4.82 -1.24 -9.53
C ALA A 77 3.79 -1.20 -8.40
N LEU A 78 2.71 -2.00 -8.49
CA LEU A 78 1.67 -2.06 -7.45
C LEU A 78 2.23 -2.63 -6.15
N THR A 79 3.05 -3.68 -6.25
CA THR A 79 3.74 -4.27 -5.10
C THR A 79 4.66 -3.26 -4.43
N ALA A 80 5.46 -2.51 -5.19
CA ALA A 80 6.30 -1.45 -4.63
C ALA A 80 5.48 -0.42 -3.85
N LEU A 81 4.36 0.04 -4.43
CA LEU A 81 3.47 0.99 -3.76
C LEU A 81 2.85 0.43 -2.48
N HIS A 82 2.52 -0.86 -2.47
CA HIS A 82 2.01 -1.55 -1.28
C HIS A 82 3.06 -1.58 -0.17
N GLU A 83 4.28 -2.04 -0.45
CA GLU A 83 5.35 -2.07 0.56
C GLU A 83 5.73 -0.67 1.06
N ILE A 84 5.65 0.34 0.19
CA ILE A 84 5.83 1.75 0.59
C ILE A 84 4.71 2.21 1.53
N GLY A 85 3.49 1.69 1.35
CA GLY A 85 2.38 1.90 2.28
C GLY A 85 2.69 1.34 3.67
N HIS A 86 3.20 0.11 3.77
CA HIS A 86 3.66 -0.47 5.03
C HIS A 86 4.72 0.39 5.71
N ALA A 87 5.72 0.83 4.94
CA ALA A 87 6.79 1.65 5.47
C ALA A 87 6.32 3.04 5.92
N LEU A 88 5.35 3.64 5.21
CA LEU A 88 4.73 4.90 5.63
C LEU A 88 3.96 4.73 6.94
N ASP A 89 3.20 3.65 7.07
CA ASP A 89 2.44 3.33 8.28
C ASP A 89 3.36 3.14 9.49
N PHE A 90 4.48 2.43 9.31
CA PHE A 90 5.42 2.16 10.38
C PHE A 90 6.37 3.33 10.69
N LEU A 91 7.14 3.79 9.70
CA LEU A 91 8.24 4.74 9.91
C LEU A 91 7.75 6.18 10.11
N VAL A 92 6.67 6.56 9.44
CA VAL A 92 6.20 7.94 9.42
C VAL A 92 5.05 8.14 10.38
N LEU A 93 3.95 7.41 10.18
CA LEU A 93 2.76 7.55 11.02
C LEU A 93 2.97 6.88 12.39
N GLY A 94 3.71 5.76 12.39
CA GLY A 94 4.03 4.94 13.55
C GLY A 94 5.31 5.34 14.29
N GLU A 95 6.01 6.36 13.76
CA GLU A 95 7.26 6.89 14.33
C GLU A 95 8.38 5.84 14.49
N GLY A 96 8.32 4.74 13.72
CA GLY A 96 9.29 3.66 13.75
C GLY A 96 9.20 2.74 14.97
N VAL A 97 8.12 2.81 15.75
CA VAL A 97 7.90 1.98 16.95
C VAL A 97 6.92 0.85 16.69
N GLU A 98 5.78 1.18 16.08
CA GLU A 98 4.70 0.26 15.76
C GLU A 98 3.91 0.83 14.58
N TYR A 99 3.23 -0.02 13.79
CA TYR A 99 2.31 0.45 12.76
C TYR A 99 1.24 1.38 13.36
N ALA A 100 1.07 2.57 12.78
CA ALA A 100 0.04 3.48 13.24
C ALA A 100 -1.37 2.95 13.03
N SER A 101 -1.58 2.11 12.01
CA SER A 101 -2.83 1.39 11.80
C SER A 101 -3.20 0.47 12.96
N VAL A 102 -2.21 -0.09 13.67
CA VAL A 102 -2.39 -0.93 14.86
C VAL A 102 -2.56 -0.04 16.10
N ARG A 103 -1.61 0.86 16.37
CA ARG A 103 -1.60 1.76 17.54
C ARG A 103 -2.83 2.66 17.60
N GLY A 104 -3.16 3.28 16.47
CA GLY A 104 -4.17 4.33 16.36
C GLY A 104 -5.61 3.83 16.33
N GLY A 105 -5.86 2.51 16.37
CA GLY A 105 -7.15 1.93 15.97
C GLY A 105 -8.42 2.53 16.61
N LEU A 106 -8.31 3.16 17.79
CA LEU A 106 -9.39 3.82 18.51
C LEU A 106 -9.36 5.36 18.48
N GLU A 107 -8.26 5.97 18.04
CA GLU A 107 -8.08 7.42 18.00
C GLU A 107 -8.45 7.99 16.62
N ARG A 108 -8.88 9.25 16.56
CA ARG A 108 -9.05 9.93 15.27
C ARG A 108 -7.68 10.33 14.71
N PRO A 109 -7.44 10.21 13.39
CA PRO A 109 -8.40 9.85 12.33
C PRO A 109 -8.60 8.34 12.08
N TRP A 110 -7.79 7.47 12.69
CA TRP A 110 -7.79 6.02 12.47
C TRP A 110 -9.11 5.30 12.78
N ALA A 111 -9.82 5.67 13.85
CA ALA A 111 -11.14 5.09 14.14
C ALA A 111 -12.16 5.32 13.01
N ALA A 112 -12.12 6.49 12.37
CA ALA A 112 -13.00 6.80 11.23
C ALA A 112 -12.58 6.02 9.98
N TRP A 113 -11.28 5.86 9.75
CA TRP A 113 -10.75 5.01 8.69
C TRP A 113 -11.20 3.54 8.87
N ASN A 114 -10.98 2.98 10.05
CA ASN A 114 -11.32 1.59 10.37
C ASN A 114 -12.83 1.33 10.25
N ALA A 115 -13.67 2.28 10.67
CA ALA A 115 -15.11 2.18 10.51
C ALA A 115 -15.51 2.19 9.02
N ALA A 116 -14.94 3.10 8.22
CA ALA A 116 -15.23 3.20 6.79
C ALA A 116 -14.79 1.95 6.04
N VAL A 117 -13.55 1.50 6.24
CA VAL A 117 -12.98 0.26 5.67
C VAL A 117 -13.77 -0.96 6.12
N GLY A 118 -14.12 -1.03 7.40
CA GLY A 118 -14.87 -2.16 7.98
C GLY A 118 -16.30 -2.31 7.46
N ALA A 119 -16.88 -1.25 6.88
CA ALA A 119 -18.22 -1.23 6.31
C ALA A 119 -18.26 -1.60 4.83
N THR A 120 -17.11 -1.82 4.19
CA THR A 120 -17.07 -2.03 2.76
C THR A 120 -17.36 -3.49 2.37
N ALA A 121 -17.96 -3.71 1.20
CA ALA A 121 -18.34 -5.04 0.72
C ALA A 121 -17.11 -5.97 0.57
N THR A 122 -15.98 -5.43 0.13
CA THR A 122 -14.70 -6.15 0.03
C THR A 122 -14.26 -6.71 1.39
N VAL A 123 -14.29 -5.89 2.44
CA VAL A 123 -13.90 -6.32 3.79
C VAL A 123 -14.91 -7.28 4.40
N MET A 124 -16.21 -7.07 4.18
CA MET A 124 -17.25 -8.02 4.60
C MET A 124 -17.10 -9.38 3.91
N ALA A 125 -16.76 -9.40 2.62
CA ALA A 125 -16.49 -10.63 1.89
C ALA A 125 -15.25 -11.34 2.45
N LEU A 126 -14.14 -10.63 2.69
CA LEU A 126 -12.95 -11.21 3.33
C LEU A 126 -13.27 -11.81 4.71
N ARG A 127 -14.07 -11.11 5.54
CA ARG A 127 -14.50 -11.63 6.85
C ARG A 127 -15.29 -12.93 6.73
N SER A 128 -16.16 -13.05 5.72
CA SER A 128 -16.92 -14.28 5.48
C SER A 128 -16.05 -15.48 5.12
N GLN A 129 -14.85 -15.24 4.59
CA GLN A 129 -13.90 -16.28 4.17
C GLN A 129 -12.86 -16.61 5.25
N ARG A 130 -12.73 -15.77 6.29
CA ARG A 130 -11.69 -15.87 7.33
C ARG A 130 -11.81 -17.10 8.22
N ASP A 131 -13.03 -17.58 8.48
CA ASP A 131 -13.27 -18.57 9.54
C ASP A 131 -13.16 -20.03 9.06
N GLY A 132 -12.49 -20.28 7.91
CA GLY A 132 -12.24 -21.63 7.37
C GLY A 132 -10.87 -22.22 7.74
N THR A 133 -10.64 -23.50 7.41
CA THR A 133 -9.33 -24.19 7.63
C THR A 133 -8.51 -24.35 6.34
N THR A 134 -8.77 -23.50 5.35
CA THR A 134 -8.15 -23.57 4.02
C THR A 134 -7.13 -22.45 3.83
N ASP A 135 -6.24 -22.57 2.85
CA ASP A 135 -5.30 -21.50 2.47
C ASP A 135 -6.02 -20.17 2.20
N THR A 136 -7.25 -20.24 1.67
CA THR A 136 -8.12 -19.06 1.46
C THR A 136 -8.44 -18.34 2.76
N ALA A 137 -8.67 -19.07 3.87
CA ALA A 137 -9.02 -18.48 5.16
C ALA A 137 -7.82 -17.82 5.82
N THR A 138 -6.65 -18.47 5.81
CA THR A 138 -5.39 -17.89 6.28
C THR A 138 -5.06 -16.63 5.49
N PHE A 139 -5.23 -16.67 4.16
CA PHE A 139 -4.96 -15.52 3.31
C PHE A 139 -5.99 -14.40 3.52
N ALA A 140 -7.26 -14.72 3.72
CA ALA A 140 -8.28 -13.73 4.06
C ALA A 140 -8.00 -13.08 5.43
N ALA A 141 -7.52 -13.84 6.41
CA ALA A 141 -7.08 -13.30 7.70
C ALA A 141 -5.92 -12.31 7.54
N TYR A 142 -4.91 -12.67 6.73
CA TYR A 142 -3.80 -11.79 6.38
C TYR A 142 -4.30 -10.49 5.71
N LEU A 143 -5.15 -10.58 4.69
CA LEU A 143 -5.71 -9.40 4.02
C LEU A 143 -6.59 -8.50 4.91
N LEU A 144 -6.99 -8.98 6.09
CA LEU A 144 -7.79 -8.25 7.09
C LEU A 144 -6.92 -7.59 8.18
N GLU A 145 -5.61 -7.82 8.18
CA GLU A 145 -4.71 -7.13 9.11
C GLU A 145 -4.71 -5.62 8.83
N LEU A 146 -4.64 -4.81 9.88
CA LEU A 146 -4.76 -3.34 9.76
C LEU A 146 -3.63 -2.73 8.90
N PRO A 147 -2.36 -3.14 9.04
CA PRO A 147 -1.29 -2.68 8.15
C PRO A 147 -1.56 -3.04 6.69
N GLU A 148 -2.05 -4.26 6.43
CA GLU A 148 -2.37 -4.73 5.08
C GLU A 148 -3.50 -3.92 4.43
N LEU A 149 -4.57 -3.65 5.18
CA LEU A 149 -5.68 -2.81 4.72
C LEU A 149 -5.19 -1.39 4.38
N PHE A 150 -4.33 -0.81 5.21
CA PHE A 150 -3.75 0.50 4.93
C PHE A 150 -2.84 0.48 3.69
N ALA A 151 -1.89 -0.45 3.62
CA ALA A 151 -0.93 -0.55 2.53
C ALA A 151 -1.60 -0.76 1.16
N ARG A 152 -2.63 -1.64 1.11
CA ARG A 152 -3.45 -1.84 -0.10
C ARG A 152 -4.15 -0.56 -0.51
N ALA A 153 -4.82 0.11 0.43
CA ALA A 153 -5.56 1.33 0.14
C ALA A 153 -4.65 2.49 -0.28
N PHE A 154 -3.47 2.61 0.34
CA PHE A 154 -2.45 3.57 -0.05
C PHE A 154 -2.00 3.34 -1.49
N ALA A 155 -1.67 2.10 -1.85
CA ALA A 155 -1.24 1.75 -3.20
C ALA A 155 -2.32 2.08 -4.25
N GLN A 156 -3.58 1.73 -3.95
CA GLN A 156 -4.71 2.06 -4.81
C GLN A 156 -4.94 3.57 -4.92
N TRP A 157 -4.79 4.34 -3.85
CA TRP A 157 -4.95 5.80 -3.87
C TRP A 157 -3.88 6.49 -4.72
N VAL A 158 -2.63 6.06 -4.62
CA VAL A 158 -1.54 6.60 -5.43
C VAL A 158 -1.82 6.40 -6.93
N ILE A 159 -2.31 5.22 -7.31
CA ILE A 159 -2.76 4.94 -8.69
C ILE A 159 -4.03 5.73 -9.05
N HIS A 160 -4.97 5.88 -8.11
CA HIS A 160 -6.19 6.64 -8.35
C HIS A 160 -5.89 8.10 -8.71
N VAL A 161 -4.94 8.72 -8.01
CA VAL A 161 -4.54 10.13 -8.22
C VAL A 161 -3.61 10.32 -9.42
N GLY A 162 -2.57 9.50 -9.55
CA GLY A 162 -1.51 9.70 -10.57
C GLY A 162 -1.59 8.79 -11.79
N GLY A 163 -2.44 7.77 -11.74
CA GLY A 163 -2.51 6.73 -12.76
C GLY A 163 -3.37 7.09 -13.96
N THR A 164 -3.05 6.47 -15.08
CA THR A 164 -3.85 6.46 -16.30
C THR A 164 -5.16 5.68 -16.10
N LEU A 165 -6.12 5.84 -17.02
CA LEU A 165 -7.34 5.03 -17.00
C LEU A 165 -7.05 3.53 -17.08
N GLY A 166 -6.05 3.12 -17.86
CA GLY A 166 -5.64 1.72 -17.97
C GLY A 166 -5.08 1.17 -16.66
N GLU A 167 -4.24 1.93 -15.96
CA GLU A 167 -3.69 1.52 -14.65
C GLU A 167 -4.78 1.41 -13.58
N ARG A 168 -5.76 2.33 -13.57
CA ARG A 168 -6.93 2.24 -12.69
C ARG A 168 -7.83 1.06 -13.05
N ALA A 169 -8.08 0.80 -14.34
CA ALA A 169 -8.85 -0.34 -14.79
C ALA A 169 -8.20 -1.67 -14.38
N ALA A 170 -6.86 -1.75 -14.49
CA ALA A 170 -6.10 -2.92 -14.07
C ALA A 170 -6.19 -3.21 -12.56
N LEU A 171 -6.65 -2.26 -11.73
CA LEU A 171 -6.95 -2.53 -10.32
C LEU A 171 -8.22 -3.38 -10.12
N ASN A 172 -9.11 -3.42 -11.11
CA ASN A 172 -10.33 -4.21 -11.06
C ASN A 172 -10.21 -5.55 -11.80
N ASP A 173 -9.01 -5.87 -12.31
CA ASP A 173 -8.79 -7.07 -13.11
C ASP A 173 -8.95 -8.35 -12.27
N ARG A 174 -9.43 -9.42 -12.91
CA ARG A 174 -9.59 -10.74 -12.30
C ARG A 174 -8.28 -11.31 -11.78
N ASP A 175 -7.15 -10.90 -12.34
CA ASP A 175 -5.82 -11.26 -11.85
C ASP A 175 -5.50 -10.74 -10.44
N GLN A 176 -6.33 -9.84 -9.90
CA GLN A 176 -6.29 -9.49 -8.48
C GLN A 176 -6.95 -10.51 -7.55
N HIS A 177 -7.64 -11.51 -8.11
CA HIS A 177 -8.27 -12.54 -7.33
C HIS A 177 -7.26 -13.66 -7.07
N ILE A 178 -6.79 -13.78 -5.82
CA ILE A 178 -6.01 -14.98 -5.46
C ILE A 178 -6.97 -16.17 -5.48
N ASN A 179 -6.56 -17.23 -6.18
CA ASN A 179 -7.37 -18.42 -6.44
C ASN A 179 -8.71 -18.13 -7.12
N GLY A 180 -8.85 -16.97 -7.79
CA GLY A 180 -10.10 -16.56 -8.44
C GLY A 180 -11.22 -16.13 -7.48
N VAL A 181 -10.95 -16.02 -6.17
CA VAL A 181 -12.00 -15.80 -5.15
C VAL A 181 -11.82 -14.50 -4.36
N LEU A 182 -10.60 -14.14 -3.94
CA LEU A 182 -10.39 -13.03 -3.01
C LEU A 182 -9.84 -11.77 -3.68
N THR A 183 -10.62 -10.68 -3.68
CA THR A 183 -10.22 -9.40 -4.27
C THR A 183 -9.19 -8.67 -3.39
N GLN A 184 -8.01 -8.39 -3.95
CA GLN A 184 -6.95 -7.65 -3.27
C GLN A 184 -7.12 -6.13 -3.27
N GLN A 185 -7.89 -5.52 -4.16
CA GLN A 185 -8.16 -4.07 -4.11
C GLN A 185 -9.66 -3.83 -4.05
N TRP A 186 -10.05 -2.63 -3.64
CA TRP A 186 -11.45 -2.25 -3.60
C TRP A 186 -11.94 -1.99 -5.04
N PRO A 187 -13.15 -2.41 -5.41
CA PRO A 187 -13.81 -1.89 -6.59
C PRO A 187 -13.84 -0.36 -6.55
N GLU A 188 -13.68 0.30 -7.71
CA GLU A 188 -13.57 1.76 -7.78
C GLU A 188 -14.71 2.50 -7.03
N ALA A 189 -15.96 2.03 -7.20
CA ALA A 189 -17.13 2.61 -6.55
C ALA A 189 -17.10 2.53 -5.02
N GLU A 190 -16.44 1.50 -4.47
CA GLU A 190 -16.22 1.32 -3.04
C GLU A 190 -15.06 2.20 -2.59
N PHE A 191 -13.96 2.20 -3.34
CA PHE A 191 -12.72 2.89 -3.00
C PHE A 191 -12.87 4.42 -2.91
N VAL A 192 -13.64 5.04 -3.81
CA VAL A 192 -13.86 6.50 -3.78
C VAL A 192 -14.45 6.99 -2.46
N THR A 193 -15.18 6.13 -1.73
CA THR A 193 -15.72 6.43 -0.41
C THR A 193 -14.66 6.46 0.70
N LEU A 194 -13.54 5.76 0.50
CA LEU A 194 -12.42 5.66 1.44
C LEU A 194 -11.42 6.83 1.30
N VAL A 195 -11.32 7.43 0.11
CA VAL A 195 -10.36 8.50 -0.21
C VAL A 195 -10.35 9.64 0.82
N PRO A 196 -11.50 10.21 1.26
CA PRO A 196 -11.50 11.28 2.26
C PRO A 196 -10.87 10.87 3.59
N HIS A 197 -11.07 9.61 4.01
CA HIS A 197 -10.54 9.08 5.25
C HIS A 197 -9.04 8.84 5.16
N LEU A 198 -8.56 8.26 4.05
CA LEU A 198 -7.13 8.07 3.80
C LEU A 198 -6.38 9.41 3.77
N ARG A 199 -6.94 10.42 3.08
CA ARG A 199 -6.34 11.76 3.06
C ARG A 199 -6.24 12.38 4.46
N ALA A 200 -7.24 12.14 5.31
CA ALA A 200 -7.21 12.60 6.69
C ALA A 200 -6.09 11.92 7.50
N LEU A 201 -5.86 10.61 7.31
CA LEU A 201 -4.71 9.91 7.91
C LEU A 201 -3.38 10.53 7.49
N LEU A 202 -3.26 10.86 6.20
CA LEU A 202 -2.04 11.41 5.61
C LEU A 202 -1.84 12.92 5.87
N GLY A 203 -2.74 13.56 6.64
CA GLY A 203 -2.68 15.00 6.90
C GLY A 203 -2.86 15.87 5.65
N LEU A 204 -3.42 15.32 4.57
CA LEU A 204 -3.61 16.02 3.30
C LEU A 204 -4.85 16.93 3.37
N LYS A 205 -4.64 18.24 3.17
CA LYS A 205 -5.74 19.21 3.07
C LYS A 205 -6.68 18.83 1.92
N ARG A 206 -7.98 19.15 2.02
CA ARG A 206 -8.90 19.01 0.87
C ARG A 206 -8.38 19.88 -0.28
N SER A 207 -8.14 19.27 -1.44
CA SER A 207 -7.95 20.04 -2.67
C SER A 207 -9.25 20.82 -2.88
N SER A 208 -9.15 22.14 -3.03
CA SER A 208 -10.33 22.92 -3.44
C SER A 208 -10.75 22.46 -4.84
N PRO A 209 -12.05 22.32 -5.11
CA PRO A 209 -12.56 21.84 -6.40
C PRO A 209 -12.13 22.75 -7.55
#